data_AF-A0AAN8A396-F1
#
_entry.id   AF-A0AAN8A396-F1
#
_cell.length_a   1.000
_cell.length_b   1.000
_cell.length_c   1.000
_cell.angle_alpha   90.00
_cell.angle_beta   90.00
_cell.angle_gamma   90.00
#
_symmetry.space_group_name_H-M   'P 1'
#
loop_
_entity.id
_entity.type
_entity.pdbx_description
1 polymer ?
#
loop_
_entity_poly.entity_id
_entity_poly.type
_entity_poly.pdbx_seq_one_letter_code
_entity_poly.pdbx_strand_id
1 'polypeptide(L)'
;MQLTTFLVAFPALSSALIYNKTQAYQPGNLDKYRCMGTEGFNALVPECLHQCQRDANANDGCAYDDLACHCANYDVYSPLVEQCVFPASLGGAGACTFPELGQIRPIVQDMCNFFNATGYTAYTRCGRPAGRGGRGSGRWGGHGLTLSPEKTFGLITDQTVTITDIDA
;
A
#
# COMPACT_ATOMS: atom_id res chain seq x y z
N MET A 1 -8.30 -56.09 -2.28
CA MET A 1 -7.82 -54.78 -2.78
C MET A 1 -7.89 -53.80 -1.62
N GLN A 2 -6.75 -53.38 -1.06
CA GLN A 2 -6.67 -52.39 0.01
C GLN A 2 -6.17 -51.07 -0.60
N LEU A 3 -6.97 -50.01 -0.48
CA LEU A 3 -6.60 -48.65 -0.85
C LEU A 3 -5.83 -48.01 0.31
N THR A 4 -4.57 -47.69 0.08
CA THR A 4 -3.73 -46.93 1.02
C THR A 4 -3.87 -45.44 0.71
N THR A 5 -4.58 -44.70 1.57
CA THR A 5 -4.70 -43.25 1.47
C THR A 5 -3.47 -42.59 2.09
N PHE A 6 -2.64 -41.94 1.27
CA PHE A 6 -1.54 -41.10 1.75
C PHE A 6 -2.06 -39.70 2.09
N LEU A 7 -2.10 -39.37 3.38
CA LEU A 7 -2.29 -38.00 3.87
C LEU A 7 -0.99 -37.23 3.67
N VAL A 8 -0.94 -36.37 2.65
CA VAL A 8 0.14 -35.38 2.48
C VAL A 8 -0.15 -34.20 3.40
N ALA A 9 0.60 -34.09 4.49
CA ALA A 9 0.58 -32.90 5.33
C ALA A 9 1.32 -31.78 4.60
N PHE A 10 0.59 -30.83 4.03
CA PHE A 10 1.18 -29.59 3.55
C PHE A 10 1.58 -28.77 4.77
N PRO A 11 2.87 -28.42 4.95
CA PRO A 11 3.23 -27.44 5.96
C PRO A 11 2.47 -26.16 5.62
N ALA A 12 1.61 -25.70 6.53
CA ALA A 12 1.10 -24.35 6.48
C ALA A 12 2.31 -23.43 6.55
N LEU A 13 2.72 -22.88 5.41
CA LEU A 13 3.65 -21.76 5.36
C LEU A 13 2.94 -20.64 6.14
N SER A 14 3.28 -20.48 7.41
CA SER A 14 3.01 -19.25 8.12
C SER A 14 3.55 -18.14 7.23
N SER A 15 2.67 -17.25 6.73
CA SER A 15 3.02 -16.07 5.95
C SER A 15 3.86 -15.12 6.81
N ALA A 16 5.08 -15.52 7.14
CA ALA A 16 6.10 -14.66 7.68
C ALA A 16 6.39 -13.67 6.55
N LEU A 17 5.85 -12.47 6.70
CA LEU A 17 5.92 -11.36 5.77
C LEU A 17 7.32 -11.29 5.14
N ILE A 18 7.48 -11.78 3.91
CA ILE A 18 8.73 -11.66 3.18
C ILE A 18 8.74 -10.26 2.57
N TYR A 19 8.74 -9.23 3.42
CA TYR A 19 9.12 -7.91 2.93
C TYR A 19 10.61 -7.97 2.61
N ASN A 20 10.97 -7.50 1.42
CA ASN A 20 12.34 -7.53 0.97
C ASN A 20 13.11 -6.43 1.71
N LYS A 21 13.66 -6.77 2.88
CA LYS A 21 14.51 -5.87 3.69
C LYS A 21 15.60 -5.23 2.85
N THR A 22 16.23 -6.02 1.98
CA THR A 22 17.28 -5.51 1.07
C THR A 22 16.73 -4.42 0.14
N GLN A 23 15.53 -4.59 -0.40
CA GLN A 23 14.85 -3.56 -1.22
C GLN A 23 14.42 -2.35 -0.38
N ALA A 24 13.88 -2.56 0.82
CA ALA A 24 13.45 -1.48 1.69
C ALA A 24 14.61 -0.55 2.07
N TYR A 25 15.78 -1.13 2.37
CA TYR A 25 16.99 -0.39 2.76
C TYR A 25 17.92 -0.04 1.59
N GLN A 26 17.43 -0.07 0.34
CA GLN A 26 18.23 0.42 -0.79
C GLN A 26 18.70 1.87 -0.53
N PRO A 27 19.93 2.23 -0.95
CA PRO A 27 20.44 3.59 -0.78
C PRO A 27 19.45 4.63 -1.31
N GLY A 28 19.18 5.67 -0.48
CA GLY A 28 18.24 6.74 -0.81
C GLY A 28 16.79 6.51 -0.36
N ASN A 29 16.34 5.27 -0.14
CA ASN A 29 14.95 5.02 0.31
C ASN A 29 14.65 5.64 1.67
N LEU A 30 15.61 5.58 2.59
CA LEU A 30 15.47 6.23 3.89
C LEU A 30 15.25 7.74 3.72
N ASP A 31 16.05 8.43 2.91
CA ASP A 31 15.86 9.87 2.73
C ASP A 31 14.62 10.21 1.91
N LYS A 32 14.23 9.33 0.98
CA LYS A 32 13.03 9.48 0.16
C LYS A 32 11.74 9.34 0.96
N TYR A 33 11.61 8.30 1.78
CA TYR A 33 10.34 7.90 2.41
C TYR A 33 10.25 8.25 3.90
N ARG A 34 11.37 8.50 4.59
CA ARG A 34 11.35 8.94 5.99
C ARG A 34 10.56 10.26 6.09
N CYS A 35 9.62 10.31 7.02
CA CYS A 35 8.74 11.47 7.24
C CYS A 35 7.81 11.82 6.07
N MET A 36 7.64 10.91 5.10
CA MET A 36 6.67 11.13 4.04
C MET A 36 5.25 11.11 4.64
N GLY A 37 4.49 12.16 4.32
CA GLY A 37 3.05 12.25 4.53
C GLY A 37 2.32 12.33 3.19
N THR A 38 1.02 12.62 3.21
CA THR A 38 0.15 12.56 2.03
C THR A 38 0.63 13.44 0.90
N GLU A 39 0.96 14.70 1.18
CA GLU A 39 1.39 15.64 0.12
C GLU A 39 2.79 15.30 -0.41
N GLY A 40 3.64 14.68 0.43
CA GLY A 40 4.93 14.16 -0.01
C GLY A 40 4.78 13.00 -0.98
N PHE A 41 3.81 12.12 -0.75
CA PHE A 41 3.44 11.06 -1.69
C PHE A 41 2.81 11.62 -2.97
N ASN A 42 1.88 12.58 -2.87
CA ASN A 42 1.25 13.23 -4.02
C ASN A 42 2.29 13.88 -4.95
N ALA A 43 3.37 14.43 -4.41
CA ALA A 43 4.47 14.99 -5.22
C ALA A 43 5.21 13.94 -6.08
N LEU A 44 5.03 12.64 -5.83
CA LEU A 44 5.66 11.55 -6.58
C LEU A 44 4.73 10.91 -7.62
N VAL A 45 3.43 11.14 -7.54
CA VAL A 45 2.43 10.46 -8.39
C VAL A 45 1.71 11.43 -9.33
N PRO A 46 1.10 10.94 -10.43
CA PRO A 46 0.30 11.75 -11.33
C PRO A 46 -0.81 12.52 -10.62
N GLU A 47 -1.12 13.72 -11.11
CA GLU A 47 -2.12 14.61 -10.52
C GLU A 47 -3.53 13.99 -10.46
N CYS A 48 -3.86 13.11 -11.40
CA CYS A 48 -5.13 12.38 -11.44
C CYS A 48 -5.40 11.58 -10.14
N LEU A 49 -4.36 11.24 -9.37
CA LEU A 49 -4.46 10.50 -8.12
C LEU A 49 -4.63 11.36 -6.88
N HIS A 50 -4.25 12.65 -6.94
CA HIS A 50 -4.02 13.44 -5.73
C HIS A 50 -5.27 13.52 -4.87
N GLN A 51 -6.41 13.90 -5.46
CA GLN A 51 -7.65 14.04 -4.69
C GLN A 51 -8.14 12.69 -4.16
N CYS A 52 -8.09 11.63 -4.97
CA CYS A 52 -8.48 10.30 -4.55
C CYS A 52 -7.66 9.77 -3.39
N GLN A 53 -6.35 10.04 -3.38
CA GLN A 53 -5.46 9.70 -2.27
C GLN A 53 -5.86 10.46 -1.00
N ARG A 54 -6.14 11.77 -1.11
CA ARG A 54 -6.58 12.57 0.06
C ARG A 54 -7.90 12.06 0.63
N ASP A 55 -8.85 11.73 -0.24
CA ASP A 55 -10.15 11.24 0.17
C ASP A 55 -10.04 9.85 0.79
N ALA A 56 -9.26 8.93 0.22
CA ALA A 56 -9.02 7.62 0.81
C ALA A 56 -8.30 7.73 2.17
N ASN A 57 -7.25 8.55 2.28
CA ASN A 57 -6.53 8.79 3.54
C ASN A 57 -7.43 9.41 4.63
N ALA A 58 -8.49 10.13 4.25
CA ALA A 58 -9.46 10.69 5.19
C ALA A 58 -10.53 9.69 5.66
N ASN A 59 -10.69 8.55 4.97
CA ASN A 59 -11.83 7.64 5.16
C ASN A 59 -11.45 6.20 5.52
N ASP A 60 -10.18 5.82 5.49
CA ASP A 60 -9.76 4.44 5.77
C ASP A 60 -9.60 4.12 7.27
N GLY A 61 -9.70 5.13 8.14
CA GLY A 61 -9.58 4.98 9.60
C GLY A 61 -8.15 5.14 10.14
N CYS A 62 -7.17 5.38 9.28
CA CYS A 62 -5.82 5.79 9.67
C CYS A 62 -5.74 7.30 9.89
N ALA A 63 -4.66 7.77 10.54
CA ALA A 63 -4.38 9.20 10.57
C ALA A 63 -3.94 9.65 9.16
N TYR A 64 -4.43 10.82 8.71
CA TYR A 64 -4.28 11.28 7.32
C TYR A 64 -2.85 11.19 6.74
N ASP A 65 -1.80 11.42 7.54
CA ASP A 65 -0.39 11.36 7.08
C ASP A 65 0.34 10.06 7.50
N ASP A 66 -0.37 9.07 8.04
CA ASP A 66 0.20 7.80 8.48
C ASP A 66 0.25 6.79 7.33
N LEU A 67 1.16 7.02 6.39
CA LEU A 67 1.36 6.14 5.23
C LEU A 67 1.71 4.71 5.62
N ALA A 68 2.34 4.47 6.78
CA ALA A 68 2.54 3.11 7.29
C ALA A 68 1.22 2.42 7.64
N CYS A 69 0.30 3.13 8.30
CA CYS A 69 -1.05 2.63 8.56
C CYS A 69 -1.84 2.42 7.26
N HIS A 70 -1.81 3.36 6.32
CA HIS A 70 -2.48 3.20 5.02
C HIS A 70 -1.99 1.95 4.26
N CYS A 71 -0.67 1.71 4.25
CA CYS A 71 -0.08 0.48 3.69
C CYS A 71 -0.50 -0.78 4.45
N ALA A 72 -0.66 -0.70 5.78
CA ALA A 72 -1.13 -1.80 6.63
C ALA A 72 -2.59 -2.16 6.38
N ASN A 73 -3.41 -1.14 6.16
CA ASN A 73 -4.86 -1.22 6.08
C ASN A 73 -5.33 -1.33 4.63
N TYR A 74 -4.53 -1.99 3.79
CA TYR A 74 -4.75 -2.06 2.35
C TYR A 74 -6.15 -2.57 1.98
N ASP A 75 -6.65 -3.60 2.67
CA ASP A 75 -7.96 -4.20 2.40
C ASP A 75 -9.12 -3.18 2.58
N VAL A 76 -8.92 -2.13 3.37
CA VAL A 76 -9.86 -0.99 3.51
C VAL A 76 -9.49 0.15 2.56
N TYR A 77 -8.20 0.44 2.42
CA TYR A 77 -7.68 1.56 1.65
C TYR A 77 -7.91 1.40 0.14
N SER A 78 -7.60 0.23 -0.42
CA SER A 78 -7.61 0.00 -1.88
C SER A 78 -8.98 0.25 -2.50
N PRO A 79 -10.09 -0.29 -1.98
CA PRO A 79 -11.41 -0.03 -2.56
C PRO A 79 -11.77 1.46 -2.62
N LEU A 80 -11.32 2.27 -1.64
CA LEU A 80 -11.57 3.71 -1.60
C LEU A 80 -10.83 4.43 -2.72
N VAL A 81 -9.53 4.17 -2.87
CA VAL A 81 -8.71 4.85 -3.90
C VAL A 81 -9.02 4.32 -5.30
N GLU A 82 -9.19 3.00 -5.46
CA GLU A 82 -9.44 2.35 -6.75
C GLU A 82 -10.76 2.79 -7.37
N GLN A 83 -11.83 2.85 -6.57
CA GLN A 83 -13.12 3.37 -7.03
C GLN A 83 -13.01 4.81 -7.55
N CYS A 84 -12.12 5.60 -6.98
CA CYS A 84 -11.93 7.01 -7.35
C CYS A 84 -10.99 7.19 -8.55
N VAL A 85 -9.92 6.39 -8.67
CA VAL A 85 -8.89 6.59 -9.71
C VAL A 85 -9.17 5.79 -10.97
N PHE A 86 -9.74 4.59 -10.86
CA PHE A 86 -9.92 3.72 -12.02
C PHE A 86 -10.99 4.25 -12.97
N PRO A 87 -10.77 4.18 -14.29
CA PRO A 87 -11.79 4.51 -15.27
C PRO A 87 -12.96 3.53 -15.19
N ALA A 88 -14.10 3.92 -15.76
CA ALA A 88 -15.31 3.07 -15.80
C ALA A 88 -15.07 1.70 -16.44
N SER A 89 -14.12 1.60 -17.40
CA SER A 89 -13.72 0.33 -18.01
C SER A 89 -13.09 -0.66 -17.03
N LEU A 90 -12.60 -0.20 -15.88
CA LEU A 90 -12.05 -0.99 -14.77
C LEU A 90 -12.98 -1.01 -13.55
N GLY A 91 -14.23 -0.57 -13.70
CA GLY A 91 -15.22 -0.56 -12.62
C GLY A 91 -15.12 0.63 -11.65
N GLY A 92 -14.26 1.61 -11.92
CA GLY A 92 -14.17 2.84 -11.12
C GLY A 92 -15.02 3.99 -11.65
N ALA A 93 -14.85 5.16 -11.03
CA ALA A 93 -15.50 6.42 -11.41
C ALA A 93 -14.50 7.54 -11.78
N GLY A 94 -13.22 7.17 -11.86
CA GLY A 94 -12.10 8.08 -12.12
C GLY A 94 -11.82 8.35 -13.58
N ALA A 95 -10.81 9.18 -13.80
CA ALA A 95 -10.33 9.57 -15.12
C ALA A 95 -8.84 9.30 -15.33
N CYS A 96 -8.17 8.60 -14.40
CA CYS A 96 -6.77 8.24 -14.60
C CYS A 96 -6.63 7.28 -15.79
N THR A 97 -5.63 7.56 -16.62
CA THR A 97 -5.30 6.74 -17.78
C THR A 97 -4.46 5.53 -17.37
N PHE A 98 -4.48 4.46 -18.17
CA PHE A 98 -3.62 3.29 -17.94
C PHE A 98 -2.12 3.64 -17.82
N PRO A 99 -1.53 4.54 -18.64
CA PRO A 99 -0.15 4.97 -18.46
C PRO A 99 0.13 5.67 -17.13
N GLU A 100 -0.82 6.45 -16.59
CA GLU A 100 -0.68 7.07 -15.27
C GLU A 100 -0.75 6.01 -14.16
N LEU A 101 -1.76 5.13 -14.22
CA LEU A 101 -1.94 4.01 -13.28
C LEU A 101 -0.70 3.10 -13.23
N GLY A 102 -0.09 2.83 -14.39
CA GLY A 102 1.13 2.03 -14.48
C GLY A 102 2.35 2.62 -13.77
N GLN A 103 2.44 3.95 -13.66
CA GLN A 103 3.55 4.63 -12.98
C GLN A 103 3.49 4.53 -11.45
N ILE A 104 2.29 4.37 -10.89
CA ILE A 104 2.05 4.44 -9.44
C ILE A 104 2.50 3.15 -8.74
N ARG A 105 2.31 2.01 -9.40
CA ARG A 105 2.59 0.69 -8.84
C ARG A 105 4.00 0.57 -8.23
N PRO A 106 5.11 0.86 -8.95
CA PRO A 106 6.44 0.77 -8.35
C PRO A 106 6.64 1.74 -7.17
N ILE A 107 6.01 2.92 -7.22
CA ILE A 107 6.13 3.93 -6.15
C ILE A 107 5.47 3.44 -4.86
N VAL A 108 4.23 2.94 -4.94
CA VAL A 108 3.52 2.42 -3.76
C VAL A 108 4.17 1.13 -3.28
N GLN A 109 4.59 0.24 -4.18
CA GLN A 109 5.30 -0.98 -3.79
C GLN A 109 6.57 -0.67 -2.99
N ASP A 110 7.40 0.25 -3.48
CA ASP A 110 8.63 0.64 -2.79
C ASP A 110 8.34 1.34 -1.47
N MET A 111 7.36 2.26 -1.45
CA MET A 111 6.94 2.98 -0.25
C MET A 111 6.40 2.04 0.83
N CYS A 112 5.45 1.18 0.49
CA CYS A 112 4.86 0.24 1.44
C CYS A 112 5.85 -0.84 1.86
N ASN A 113 6.74 -1.31 0.98
CA ASN A 113 7.82 -2.20 1.40
C ASN A 113 8.77 -1.51 2.40
N PHE A 114 9.11 -0.23 2.19
CA PHE A 114 9.89 0.56 3.13
C PHE A 114 9.20 0.71 4.49
N PHE A 115 7.93 1.14 4.52
CA PHE A 115 7.19 1.30 5.77
C PHE A 115 6.89 -0.03 6.46
N ASN A 116 6.65 -1.12 5.71
CA ASN A 116 6.47 -2.44 6.29
C ASN A 116 7.77 -2.98 6.92
N ALA A 117 8.92 -2.66 6.32
CA ALA A 117 10.22 -3.09 6.83
C ALA A 117 10.69 -2.28 8.05
N THR A 118 10.40 -0.98 8.07
CA THR A 118 10.84 -0.06 9.13
C THR A 118 9.78 0.14 10.23
N GLY A 119 8.52 -0.17 9.93
CA GLY A 119 7.37 0.17 10.76
C GLY A 119 7.36 1.66 11.11
N TYR A 120 6.93 1.96 12.34
CA TYR A 120 6.91 3.33 12.85
C TYR A 120 8.31 3.92 13.16
N THR A 121 9.39 3.13 13.06
CA THR A 121 10.73 3.67 13.32
C THR A 121 11.15 4.71 12.30
N ALA A 122 10.63 4.63 11.06
CA ALA A 122 10.80 5.65 10.03
C ALA A 122 10.26 7.04 10.46
N TYR A 123 9.31 7.10 11.39
CA TYR A 123 8.75 8.36 11.86
C TYR A 123 9.47 8.97 13.08
N THR A 124 10.37 8.23 13.73
CA THR A 124 10.95 8.62 15.04
C THR A 124 11.80 9.89 15.02
N ARG A 125 12.23 10.35 13.83
CA ARG A 125 13.05 11.57 13.65
C ARG A 125 12.34 12.66 12.86
N CYS A 126 11.06 12.47 12.59
CA CYS A 126 10.23 13.48 11.97
C CYS A 126 9.85 14.45 13.08
N GLY A 127 10.41 15.66 13.02
CA GLY A 127 10.02 16.72 13.96
C GLY A 127 8.50 16.77 14.05
N ARG A 128 7.95 16.92 15.27
CA ARG A 128 6.49 16.97 15.48
C ARG A 128 5.90 17.92 14.43
N PRO A 129 4.91 17.52 13.62
CA PRO A 129 4.38 18.36 12.57
C PRO A 129 3.97 19.70 13.17
N ALA A 130 4.63 20.77 12.71
CA ALA A 130 4.33 22.13 13.11
C ALA A 130 2.98 22.52 12.49
N GLY A 131 1.90 22.14 13.16
CA GLY A 131 0.55 22.59 12.80
C GLY A 131 -0.45 21.48 12.56
N ARG A 132 -0.95 20.88 13.65
CA ARG A 132 -2.37 20.90 14.04
C ARG A 132 -2.52 20.07 15.31
N GLY A 133 -3.14 20.67 16.32
CA GLY A 133 -3.33 20.10 17.65
C GLY A 133 -4.27 18.89 17.67
N GLY A 134 -3.82 17.75 17.16
CA GLY A 134 -4.41 16.46 17.46
C GLY A 134 -4.05 16.07 18.90
N ARG A 135 -4.89 16.44 19.86
CA ARG A 135 -4.95 15.79 21.17
C ARG A 135 -5.34 14.33 20.94
N GLY A 136 -4.34 13.51 20.72
CA GLY A 136 -4.50 12.07 20.50
C GLY A 136 -3.26 11.36 20.99
N SER A 137 -2.95 11.51 22.29
CA SER A 137 -2.19 10.50 23.02
C SER A 137 -3.04 9.23 23.13
N GLY A 138 -3.36 8.64 21.98
CA GLY A 138 -3.82 7.28 21.88
C GLY A 138 -2.62 6.43 22.23
N ARG A 139 -2.65 5.84 23.41
CA ARG A 139 -1.85 4.67 23.75
C ARG A 139 -2.30 3.57 22.79
N TRP A 140 -1.68 3.50 21.62
CA TRP A 140 -1.94 2.43 20.66
C TRP A 140 -1.35 1.15 21.23
N GLY A 141 -2.23 0.33 21.81
CA GLY A 141 -1.91 -1.02 22.25
C GLY A 141 -1.35 -1.80 21.07
N GLY A 142 -0.22 -2.47 21.29
CA GLY A 142 0.46 -3.30 20.30
C GLY A 142 -0.39 -4.50 19.90
N HIS A 143 -1.37 -4.27 19.03
CA HIS A 143 -1.86 -5.31 18.15
C HIS A 143 -0.96 -5.27 16.92
N GLY A 144 -0.11 -6.30 16.79
CA GLY A 144 0.73 -6.47 15.62
C GLY A 144 -0.15 -6.62 14.39
N LEU A 145 -0.37 -5.52 13.67
CA LEU A 145 -0.94 -5.54 12.34
C LEU A 145 0.11 -6.22 11.45
N THR A 146 -0.13 -7.48 11.11
CA THR A 146 0.63 -8.22 10.11
C THR A 146 0.30 -7.64 8.74
N LEU A 147 1.25 -6.89 8.18
CA LEU A 147 1.18 -6.16 6.91
C LEU A 147 1.41 -7.13 5.75
N SER A 148 0.40 -7.49 4.95
CA SER A 148 0.60 -8.42 3.82
C SER A 148 0.94 -7.67 2.51
N PRO A 149 2.21 -7.61 2.08
CA PRO A 149 2.63 -6.84 0.89
C PRO A 149 2.18 -7.45 -0.44
N GLU A 150 1.76 -8.72 -0.48
CA GLU A 150 1.26 -9.35 -1.72
C GLU A 150 -0.12 -8.84 -2.12
N LYS A 151 -0.89 -8.34 -1.15
CA LYS A 151 -2.18 -7.72 -1.45
C LYS A 151 -2.05 -6.31 -2.00
N THR A 152 -1.00 -5.58 -1.60
CA THR A 152 -0.93 -4.11 -1.72
C THR A 152 -1.04 -3.56 -3.15
N PHE A 153 -0.85 -4.36 -4.19
CA PHE A 153 -1.23 -4.00 -5.57
C PHE A 153 -1.57 -5.24 -6.42
N GLY A 154 -2.04 -6.31 -5.76
CA GLY A 154 -2.31 -7.61 -6.38
C GLY A 154 -3.37 -7.55 -7.48
N LEU A 155 -4.29 -6.58 -7.40
CA LEU A 155 -5.39 -6.43 -8.36
C LEU A 155 -4.91 -5.98 -9.75
N ILE A 156 -3.79 -5.26 -9.88
CA ILE A 156 -3.23 -4.93 -11.20
C ILE A 156 -2.35 -6.08 -11.74
N THR A 157 -1.86 -6.98 -10.87
CA THR A 157 -1.03 -8.12 -11.30
C THR A 157 -1.81 -9.37 -11.66
N ASP A 158 -2.90 -9.67 -10.95
CA ASP A 158 -3.81 -10.74 -11.39
C ASP A 158 -4.64 -10.29 -12.60
N GLN A 159 -4.76 -8.97 -12.79
CA GLN A 159 -5.15 -8.36 -14.06
C GLN A 159 -3.94 -7.99 -14.94
N THR A 160 -3.05 -8.96 -15.18
CA THR A 160 -2.83 -9.28 -16.60
C THR A 160 -4.15 -9.86 -17.15
N VAL A 161 -5.26 -9.11 -17.21
CA VAL A 161 -5.64 -8.44 -18.46
C VAL A 161 -4.44 -8.43 -19.37
N THR A 162 -4.34 -9.52 -20.12
CA THR A 162 -3.74 -9.56 -21.43
C THR A 162 -3.98 -8.20 -22.10
N ILE A 163 -3.04 -7.26 -21.96
CA ILE A 163 -2.85 -6.10 -22.85
C ILE A 163 -2.30 -6.63 -24.19
N THR A 164 -2.96 -7.68 -24.67
CA THR A 164 -2.92 -8.28 -25.98
C THR A 164 -4.35 -8.44 -26.51
N ASP A 165 -5.39 -8.22 -25.67
CA ASP A 165 -6.81 -8.31 -26.05
C ASP A 165 -7.48 -6.93 -26.28
N ILE A 166 -6.73 -5.82 -26.30
CA ILE A 166 -7.29 -4.48 -26.59
C ILE A 166 -7.00 -4.01 -28.04
N ASP A 167 -6.24 -4.78 -28.81
CA ASP A 167 -6.00 -4.54 -30.26
C ASP A 167 -6.48 -5.73 -31.13
N ALA A 168 -7.72 -6.18 -30.96
CA ALA A 168 -8.39 -7.12 -31.87
C ALA A 168 -9.83 -6.71 -32.18
#